data_AF-A0A2G6MMI7-F1
#
_entry.id   AF-A0A2G6MMI7-F1
#
_cell.length_a   1.000
_cell.length_b   1.000
_cell.length_c   1.000
_cell.angle_alpha   90.00
_cell.angle_beta   90.00
_cell.angle_gamma   90.00
#
_symmetry.space_group_name_H-M   'P 1'
#
loop_
_entity.id
_entity.type
_entity.pdbx_description
1 polymer ?
#
loop_
_entity_poly.entity_id
_entity_poly.type
_entity_poly.pdbx_seq_one_letter_code
_entity_poly.pdbx_strand_id
1 'polypeptide(L)'
;MFKQLLCKSTLVMLLIGSLMMVNTASADTTYQATLTGYTFMGAGAAQTSTPDGPSNQKDYFKASPMELTGAFSTFYGYSWVKFQDIGTETVASAYLALDLLEVGNMVGTPAPGPASPTNPGILDIYNPGATDVADLAGSITSPLLRRTLRNNLLNTNPVVDNFTMTANGIHLIDITDTYNGWVNGSIANHGLILTTNTDGAGMEFASFGKENHDAPYIVTAPVPVPGAFLLMACGLISLIGFTRSDR
;
A
#
# COMPACT_ATOMS: atom_id res chain seq x y z
N MET A 1 24.59 13.29 56.47
CA MET A 1 25.14 12.29 55.52
C MET A 1 24.10 11.26 55.05
N PHE A 2 23.25 10.69 55.92
CA PHE A 2 22.28 9.65 55.54
C PHE A 2 21.15 10.08 54.56
N LYS A 3 20.72 11.34 54.55
CA LYS A 3 19.66 11.84 53.65
C LYS A 3 20.07 11.96 52.18
N GLN A 4 21.35 12.12 51.87
CA GLN A 4 21.83 12.23 50.48
C GLN A 4 21.95 10.88 49.77
N LEU A 5 22.11 9.78 50.52
CA LEU A 5 22.20 8.44 49.92
C LEU A 5 20.82 7.92 49.50
N LEU A 6 19.77 8.24 50.26
CA LEU A 6 18.40 7.78 50.00
C LEU A 6 17.78 8.42 48.75
N CYS A 7 18.17 9.66 48.41
CA CYS A 7 17.66 10.37 47.24
C CYS A 7 18.26 9.86 45.92
N LYS A 8 19.50 9.34 45.94
CA LYS A 8 20.18 8.80 44.75
C LYS A 8 19.65 7.41 44.36
N SER A 9 19.28 6.57 45.32
CA SER A 9 18.79 5.21 45.05
C SER A 9 17.36 5.18 44.48
N THR A 10 16.47 6.11 44.89
CA THR A 10 15.11 6.20 44.32
C THR A 10 15.11 6.70 42.88
N LEU A 11 16.01 7.62 42.52
CA LEU A 11 16.12 8.16 41.16
C LEU A 11 16.63 7.10 40.16
N VAL A 12 17.58 6.25 40.58
CA VAL A 12 18.11 5.15 39.76
C VAL A 12 17.05 4.07 39.53
N MET A 13 16.23 3.74 40.54
CA MET A 13 15.12 2.79 40.34
C MET A 13 14.02 3.33 39.43
N LEU A 14 13.72 4.64 39.47
CA LEU A 14 12.80 5.28 38.53
C LEU A 14 13.36 5.25 37.09
N LEU A 15 14.67 5.48 36.92
CA LEU A 15 15.33 5.44 35.61
C LEU A 15 15.32 4.02 35.00
N ILE A 16 15.57 2.98 35.81
CA ILE A 16 15.53 1.57 35.39
C ILE A 16 14.09 1.14 35.08
N GLY A 17 13.10 1.58 35.88
CA GLY A 17 11.69 1.33 35.62
C GLY A 17 11.21 1.96 34.30
N SER A 18 11.66 3.18 33.98
CA SER A 18 11.35 3.83 32.71
C SER A 18 12.06 3.22 31.50
N LEU A 19 13.23 2.59 31.69
CA LEU A 19 13.93 1.90 30.60
C LEU A 19 13.26 0.58 30.19
N MET A 20 12.51 -0.07 31.11
CA MET A 20 11.77 -1.30 30.81
C MET A 20 10.40 -1.06 30.15
N MET A 21 9.97 0.19 29.99
CA MET A 21 8.75 0.57 29.26
C MET A 21 9.03 1.25 27.91
N VAL A 22 10.28 1.22 27.44
CA VAL A 22 10.56 1.49 26.02
C VAL A 22 9.98 0.31 25.26
N ASN A 23 8.76 0.48 24.73
CA ASN A 23 8.19 -0.46 23.77
C ASN A 23 9.30 -0.82 22.77
N THR A 24 9.65 -2.10 22.70
CA THR A 24 10.46 -2.64 21.63
C THR A 24 9.90 -2.06 20.35
N ALA A 25 10.69 -1.24 19.64
CA ALA A 25 10.34 -0.79 18.31
C ALA A 25 10.05 -2.06 17.51
N SER A 26 8.76 -2.30 17.23
CA SER A 26 8.38 -3.44 16.42
C SER A 26 9.05 -3.25 15.07
N ALA A 27 9.78 -4.25 14.62
CA ALA A 27 10.37 -4.22 13.29
C ALA A 27 9.25 -4.07 12.26
N ASP A 28 9.52 -3.29 11.21
CA ASP A 28 8.60 -3.18 10.09
C ASP A 28 8.36 -4.58 9.51
N THR A 29 7.09 -4.96 9.35
CA THR A 29 6.74 -6.25 8.74
C THR A 29 6.30 -6.01 7.31
N THR A 30 6.86 -6.79 6.38
CA THR A 30 6.55 -6.71 4.95
C THR A 30 5.78 -7.93 4.50
N TYR A 31 4.69 -7.73 3.76
CA TYR A 31 3.87 -8.78 3.18
C TYR A 31 3.87 -8.65 1.65
N GLN A 32 4.36 -9.68 0.97
CA GLN A 32 4.51 -9.67 -0.48
C GLN A 32 3.19 -10.01 -1.18
N ALA A 33 2.89 -9.37 -2.31
CA ALA A 33 1.81 -9.82 -3.18
C ALA A 33 2.11 -11.23 -3.71
N THR A 34 1.05 -12.01 -3.92
CA THR A 34 1.13 -13.36 -4.51
C THR A 34 0.61 -13.40 -5.94
N LEU A 35 -0.18 -12.41 -6.34
CA LEU A 35 -0.73 -12.27 -7.68
C LEU A 35 -0.92 -10.79 -8.01
N THR A 36 -0.57 -10.45 -9.24
CA THR A 36 -0.98 -9.21 -9.89
C THR A 36 -1.71 -9.58 -11.18
N GLY A 37 -2.55 -8.67 -11.67
CA GLY A 37 -3.14 -8.84 -12.98
C GLY A 37 -3.90 -7.63 -13.45
N TYR A 38 -4.29 -7.65 -14.71
CA TYR A 38 -5.12 -6.61 -15.28
C TYR A 38 -6.02 -7.12 -16.39
N THR A 39 -7.13 -6.42 -16.58
CA THR A 39 -8.03 -6.59 -17.72
C THR A 39 -7.88 -5.42 -18.65
N PHE A 40 -7.61 -5.73 -19.91
CA PHE A 40 -7.48 -4.75 -20.98
C PHE A 40 -8.73 -4.77 -21.87
N MET A 41 -9.28 -3.58 -22.13
CA MET A 41 -10.32 -3.32 -23.14
C MET A 41 -11.48 -4.32 -23.19
N GLY A 42 -12.43 -4.21 -22.25
CA GLY A 42 -13.77 -4.78 -22.44
C GLY A 42 -13.89 -6.26 -22.08
N ALA A 43 -13.29 -6.68 -20.96
CA ALA A 43 -13.42 -8.04 -20.42
C ALA A 43 -12.77 -9.17 -21.24
N GLY A 44 -11.93 -8.86 -22.23
CA GLY A 44 -11.28 -9.86 -23.10
C GLY A 44 -10.26 -10.72 -22.35
N ALA A 45 -9.01 -10.76 -22.80
CA ALA A 45 -7.97 -11.47 -22.05
C ALA A 45 -7.63 -10.74 -20.74
N ALA A 46 -7.49 -11.50 -19.65
CA ALA A 46 -6.80 -11.04 -18.45
C ALA A 46 -5.31 -11.41 -18.59
N GLN A 47 -4.43 -10.52 -18.14
CA GLN A 47 -3.01 -10.82 -17.97
C GLN A 47 -2.75 -10.91 -16.49
N THR A 48 -1.98 -11.92 -16.07
CA THR A 48 -1.71 -12.16 -14.65
C THR A 48 -0.26 -12.54 -14.46
N SER A 49 0.26 -12.27 -13.28
CA SER A 49 1.65 -12.56 -12.92
C SER A 49 1.72 -12.99 -11.46
N THR A 50 2.61 -13.91 -11.17
CA THR A 50 2.82 -14.57 -9.87
C THR A 50 4.32 -14.75 -9.67
N PRO A 51 4.84 -14.80 -8.44
CA PRO A 51 6.28 -14.91 -8.19
C PRO A 51 7.00 -16.01 -8.99
N ASP A 52 6.37 -17.18 -9.14
CA ASP A 52 6.98 -18.39 -9.71
C ASP A 52 6.49 -18.77 -11.11
N GLY A 53 5.62 -17.98 -11.74
CA GLY A 53 4.97 -18.44 -12.96
C GLY A 53 5.81 -18.31 -14.24
N PRO A 54 5.27 -18.77 -15.38
CA PRO A 54 6.03 -19.00 -16.61
C PRO A 54 6.61 -17.73 -17.26
N SER A 55 7.58 -17.91 -18.15
CA SER A 55 8.34 -16.84 -18.84
C SER A 55 7.54 -15.84 -19.69
N ASN A 56 6.22 -15.99 -19.79
CA ASN A 56 5.30 -15.09 -20.48
C ASN A 56 4.49 -14.18 -19.53
N GLN A 57 4.83 -14.14 -18.23
CA GLN A 57 4.32 -13.14 -17.33
C GLN A 57 4.70 -11.73 -17.77
N LYS A 58 3.81 -10.78 -17.45
CA LYS A 58 4.14 -9.37 -17.58
C LYS A 58 4.86 -8.95 -16.31
N ASP A 59 6.05 -8.41 -16.49
CA ASP A 59 6.81 -7.70 -15.46
C ASP A 59 6.15 -6.37 -15.07
N TYR A 60 4.93 -6.11 -15.56
CA TYR A 60 4.09 -4.99 -15.18
C TYR A 60 2.61 -5.38 -15.14
N PHE A 61 1.79 -4.54 -14.51
CA PHE A 61 0.33 -4.56 -14.66
C PHE A 61 -0.20 -3.14 -14.88
N LYS A 62 -1.43 -3.03 -15.39
CA LYS A 62 -1.99 -1.74 -15.84
C LYS A 62 -3.28 -1.38 -15.13
N ALA A 63 -3.32 -0.21 -14.51
CA ALA A 63 -4.58 0.43 -14.12
C ALA A 63 -5.11 1.25 -15.29
N SER A 64 -6.38 1.08 -15.59
CA SER A 64 -7.11 1.78 -16.66
C SER A 64 -8.47 2.23 -16.12
N PRO A 65 -9.19 3.12 -16.81
CA PRO A 65 -10.52 3.53 -16.41
C PRO A 65 -11.53 2.39 -16.40
N MET A 66 -12.36 2.35 -15.36
CA MET A 66 -13.49 1.42 -15.25
C MET A 66 -14.55 1.66 -16.33
N GLU A 67 -14.59 2.86 -16.90
CA GLU A 67 -15.32 3.17 -18.13
C GLU A 67 -14.47 4.11 -18.99
N LEU A 68 -14.33 3.77 -20.27
CA LEU A 68 -13.75 4.64 -21.28
C LEU A 68 -14.72 4.67 -22.46
N THR A 69 -15.35 5.82 -22.68
CA THR A 69 -16.31 5.99 -23.78
C THR A 69 -15.56 6.41 -25.05
N GLY A 70 -15.34 5.45 -25.96
CA GLY A 70 -14.82 5.73 -27.30
C GLY A 70 -15.93 6.02 -28.31
N ALA A 71 -15.56 6.46 -29.51
CA ALA A 71 -16.50 6.81 -30.58
C ALA A 71 -17.42 5.66 -31.03
N PHE A 72 -17.02 4.39 -30.78
CA PHE A 72 -17.73 3.21 -31.28
C PHE A 72 -18.02 2.14 -30.22
N SER A 73 -17.50 2.29 -28.99
CA SER A 73 -17.71 1.32 -27.90
C SER A 73 -17.25 1.85 -26.55
N THR A 74 -17.90 1.36 -25.48
CA THR A 74 -17.44 1.53 -24.10
C THR A 74 -16.40 0.45 -23.79
N PHE A 75 -15.15 0.86 -23.60
CA PHE A 75 -14.10 -0.01 -23.09
C PHE A 75 -14.06 0.10 -21.57
N TYR A 76 -13.47 -0.91 -20.93
CA TYR A 76 -13.09 -0.80 -19.53
C TYR A 76 -11.86 -1.64 -19.26
N GLY A 77 -11.13 -1.24 -18.23
CA GLY A 77 -10.07 -2.02 -17.65
C GLY A 77 -9.91 -1.68 -16.18
N TYR A 78 -9.14 -2.50 -15.50
CA TYR A 78 -8.66 -2.27 -14.14
C TYR A 78 -7.60 -3.34 -13.87
N SER A 79 -6.82 -3.12 -12.82
CA SER A 79 -5.86 -4.09 -12.32
C SER A 79 -6.26 -4.61 -10.95
N TRP A 80 -5.60 -5.68 -10.53
CA TRP A 80 -5.77 -6.25 -9.22
C TRP A 80 -4.44 -6.74 -8.66
N VAL A 81 -4.39 -6.72 -7.33
CA VAL A 81 -3.29 -7.26 -6.53
C VAL A 81 -3.90 -8.17 -5.48
N LYS A 82 -3.28 -9.33 -5.23
CA LYS A 82 -3.66 -10.26 -4.17
C LYS A 82 -2.49 -10.43 -3.21
N PHE A 83 -2.83 -10.53 -1.94
CA PHE A 83 -1.98 -10.99 -0.87
C PHE A 83 -2.55 -12.33 -0.38
N GLN A 84 -1.68 -13.27 -0.02
CA GLN A 84 -2.12 -14.50 0.65
C GLN A 84 -1.89 -14.35 2.16
N ASP A 85 -0.67 -13.95 2.52
CA ASP A 85 -0.24 -13.79 3.89
C ASP A 85 -0.33 -12.33 4.32
N ILE A 86 -0.98 -12.09 5.45
CA ILE A 86 -1.01 -10.82 6.17
C ILE A 86 -0.80 -11.10 7.66
N GLY A 87 -0.60 -10.07 8.48
CA GLY A 87 -0.49 -10.25 9.92
C GLY A 87 -1.79 -10.75 10.56
N THR A 88 -1.67 -11.23 11.80
CA THR A 88 -2.81 -11.71 12.60
C THR A 88 -3.35 -10.66 13.56
N GLU A 89 -2.70 -9.50 13.64
CA GLU A 89 -3.03 -8.42 14.57
C GLU A 89 -3.24 -7.12 13.81
N THR A 90 -4.18 -6.31 14.30
CA THR A 90 -4.43 -4.97 13.77
C THR A 90 -3.24 -4.08 14.05
N VAL A 91 -2.93 -3.18 13.11
CA VAL A 91 -1.80 -2.27 13.20
C VAL A 91 -2.26 -0.82 13.21
N ALA A 92 -1.41 0.06 13.73
CA ALA A 92 -1.64 1.50 13.71
C ALA A 92 -1.48 2.11 12.31
N SER A 93 -0.65 1.50 11.47
CA SER A 93 -0.45 1.92 10.08
C SER A 93 -0.06 0.73 9.19
N ALA A 94 -0.68 0.65 8.02
CA ALA A 94 -0.33 -0.25 6.94
C ALA A 94 -0.33 0.50 5.60
N TYR A 95 0.74 0.34 4.83
CA TYR A 95 0.92 1.01 3.54
C TYR A 95 1.08 0.00 2.42
N LEU A 96 0.31 0.15 1.35
CA LEU A 96 0.54 -0.51 0.07
C LEU A 96 1.65 0.23 -0.67
N ALA A 97 2.74 -0.48 -0.96
CA ALA A 97 3.80 0.00 -1.83
C ALA A 97 3.49 -0.40 -3.28
N LEU A 98 3.45 0.59 -4.17
CA LEU A 98 3.31 0.41 -5.61
C LEU A 98 4.44 1.15 -6.33
N ASP A 99 5.15 0.46 -7.21
CA ASP A 99 6.19 1.06 -8.04
C ASP A 99 5.61 1.50 -9.39
N LEU A 100 5.44 2.82 -9.54
CA LEU A 100 4.90 3.43 -10.76
C LEU A 100 5.99 3.53 -11.83
N LEU A 101 5.74 2.89 -12.97
CA LEU A 101 6.64 2.90 -14.12
C LEU A 101 6.34 4.05 -15.07
N GLU A 102 5.08 4.20 -15.50
CA GLU A 102 4.68 5.17 -16.52
C GLU A 102 3.20 5.55 -16.40
N VAL A 103 2.82 6.68 -16.99
CA VAL A 103 1.44 7.17 -17.08
C VAL A 103 1.13 7.71 -18.47
N GLY A 104 -0.14 7.64 -18.88
CA GLY A 104 -0.63 8.26 -20.12
C GLY A 104 -1.45 7.33 -20.99
N ASN A 105 -1.62 7.70 -22.26
CA ASN A 105 -2.52 6.98 -23.14
C ASN A 105 -1.98 5.60 -23.53
N MET A 106 -2.60 4.56 -22.99
CA MET A 106 -2.21 3.17 -23.22
C MET A 106 -2.62 2.62 -24.61
N VAL A 107 -3.34 3.41 -25.41
CA VAL A 107 -3.99 3.00 -26.68
C VAL A 107 -3.64 3.93 -27.84
N GLY A 108 -3.02 5.08 -27.58
CA GLY A 108 -2.90 6.14 -28.57
C GLY A 108 -1.72 7.07 -28.34
N THR A 109 -1.79 8.24 -28.99
CA THR A 109 -0.77 9.28 -28.90
C THR A 109 -1.24 10.40 -27.95
N PRO A 110 -0.33 11.02 -27.18
CA PRO A 110 1.07 10.63 -27.02
C PRO A 110 1.20 9.29 -26.28
N ALA A 111 2.29 8.57 -26.56
CA ALA A 111 2.61 7.33 -25.85
C ALA A 111 2.74 7.57 -24.34
N PRO A 112 2.62 6.53 -23.51
CA PRO A 112 2.92 6.62 -22.08
C PRO A 112 4.30 7.24 -21.85
N GLY A 113 4.41 8.00 -20.77
CA GLY A 113 5.63 8.67 -20.38
C GLY A 113 5.76 8.72 -18.86
N PRO A 114 6.85 9.32 -18.35
CA PRO A 114 7.04 9.43 -16.92
C PRO A 114 5.95 10.29 -16.29
N ALA A 115 5.54 9.93 -15.07
CA ALA A 115 4.70 10.79 -14.27
C ALA A 115 5.42 12.12 -13.98
N SER A 116 4.66 13.20 -14.00
CA SER A 116 5.15 14.56 -13.72
C SER A 116 4.04 15.38 -13.06
N PRO A 117 4.34 16.54 -12.45
CA PRO A 117 3.29 17.44 -11.95
C PRO A 117 2.26 17.86 -13.00
N THR A 118 2.63 17.89 -14.29
CA THR A 118 1.75 18.24 -15.42
C THR A 118 1.07 17.05 -16.07
N ASN A 119 1.50 15.83 -15.74
CA ASN A 119 0.94 14.57 -16.21
C ASN A 119 1.04 13.55 -15.07
N PRO A 120 0.26 13.73 -13.99
CA PRO A 120 0.32 12.83 -12.85
C PRO A 120 -0.43 11.53 -13.13
N GLY A 121 -0.02 10.47 -12.45
CA GLY A 121 -0.87 9.30 -12.27
C GLY A 121 -1.95 9.60 -11.24
N ILE A 122 -3.20 9.26 -11.54
CA ILE A 122 -4.31 9.38 -10.60
C ILE A 122 -4.88 7.98 -10.39
N LEU A 123 -4.71 7.47 -9.18
CA LEU A 123 -5.07 6.10 -8.81
C LEU A 123 -6.22 6.11 -7.81
N ASP A 124 -7.23 5.31 -8.09
CA ASP A 124 -8.24 4.91 -7.12
C ASP A 124 -8.07 3.43 -6.77
N ILE A 125 -8.24 3.10 -5.50
CA ILE A 125 -8.16 1.74 -4.98
C ILE A 125 -9.51 1.34 -4.42
N TYR A 126 -9.98 0.15 -4.78
CA TYR A 126 -11.24 -0.41 -4.34
C TYR A 126 -11.07 -1.75 -3.63
N ASN A 127 -11.97 -2.00 -2.70
CA ASN A 127 -12.19 -3.31 -2.13
C ASN A 127 -13.06 -4.15 -3.10
N PRO A 128 -12.63 -5.36 -3.51
CA PRO A 128 -13.40 -6.23 -4.40
C PRO A 128 -14.64 -6.85 -3.72
N GLY A 129 -14.82 -6.65 -2.41
CA GLY A 129 -15.87 -7.24 -1.61
C GLY A 129 -15.71 -8.77 -1.54
N ALA A 130 -16.80 -9.49 -1.80
CA ALA A 130 -16.79 -10.95 -1.76
C ALA A 130 -16.06 -11.60 -2.95
N THR A 131 -15.71 -10.85 -4.00
CA THR A 131 -14.99 -11.40 -5.15
C THR A 131 -13.52 -11.63 -4.80
N ASP A 132 -13.05 -12.88 -4.91
CA ASP A 132 -11.61 -13.14 -4.87
C ASP A 132 -11.00 -12.68 -6.20
N VAL A 133 -10.03 -11.77 -6.12
CA VAL A 133 -9.34 -11.27 -7.31
C VAL A 133 -8.53 -12.36 -8.03
N ALA A 134 -8.21 -13.46 -7.35
CA ALA A 134 -7.61 -14.64 -7.98
C ALA A 134 -8.55 -15.28 -9.02
N ASP A 135 -9.87 -15.21 -8.84
CA ASP A 135 -10.85 -15.77 -9.79
C ASP A 135 -10.98 -14.93 -11.07
N LEU A 136 -10.42 -13.71 -11.06
CA LEU A 136 -10.31 -12.86 -12.24
C LEU A 136 -9.25 -13.40 -13.23
N ALA A 137 -8.32 -14.22 -12.74
CA ALA A 137 -7.34 -14.95 -13.53
C ALA A 137 -8.00 -16.21 -14.15
N GLY A 138 -8.42 -16.17 -15.42
CA GLY A 138 -9.01 -17.39 -16.01
C GLY A 138 -9.82 -17.21 -17.29
N SER A 139 -10.24 -18.36 -17.85
CA SER A 139 -10.93 -18.44 -19.15
C SER A 139 -12.47 -18.59 -19.01
N ILE A 140 -13.17 -18.16 -20.05
CA ILE A 140 -14.63 -18.20 -20.35
C ILE A 140 -15.61 -17.61 -19.33
N THR A 141 -15.50 -17.87 -18.02
CA THR A 141 -16.41 -17.30 -16.99
C THR A 141 -15.89 -15.99 -16.41
N SER A 142 -14.58 -15.81 -16.36
CA SER A 142 -13.92 -14.59 -15.89
C SER A 142 -14.36 -13.31 -16.61
N PRO A 143 -14.73 -13.28 -17.91
CA PRO A 143 -15.32 -12.09 -18.53
C PRO A 143 -16.61 -11.59 -17.85
N LEU A 144 -17.51 -12.51 -17.46
CA LEU A 144 -18.75 -12.14 -16.78
C LEU A 144 -18.47 -11.65 -15.36
N LEU A 145 -17.61 -12.37 -14.62
CA LEU A 145 -17.20 -11.97 -13.27
C LEU A 145 -16.57 -10.58 -13.27
N ARG A 146 -15.66 -10.31 -14.20
CA ARG A 146 -15.00 -9.00 -14.33
C ARG A 146 -15.98 -7.88 -14.64
N ARG A 147 -16.95 -8.14 -15.51
CA ARG A 147 -18.01 -7.16 -15.83
C ARG A 147 -18.90 -6.89 -14.62
N THR A 148 -19.31 -7.93 -13.91
CA THR A 148 -20.14 -7.81 -12.71
C THR A 148 -19.40 -7.05 -11.61
N LEU A 149 -18.14 -7.40 -11.35
CA LEU A 149 -17.30 -6.68 -10.40
C LEU A 149 -17.20 -5.20 -10.77
N ARG A 150 -16.84 -4.89 -12.02
CA ARG A 150 -16.77 -3.51 -12.53
C ARG A 150 -18.07 -2.73 -12.32
N ASN A 151 -19.22 -3.33 -12.63
CA ASN A 151 -20.52 -2.67 -12.43
C ASN A 151 -20.83 -2.41 -10.95
N ASN A 152 -20.41 -3.31 -10.05
CA ASN A 152 -20.54 -3.07 -8.62
C ASN A 152 -19.62 -1.91 -8.18
N LEU A 153 -18.38 -1.90 -8.67
CA LEU A 153 -17.39 -0.90 -8.29
C LEU A 153 -17.77 0.53 -8.70
N LEU A 154 -18.42 0.70 -9.85
CA LEU A 154 -18.96 1.99 -10.31
C LEU A 154 -20.00 2.60 -9.35
N ASN A 155 -20.57 1.80 -8.45
CA ASN A 155 -21.57 2.24 -7.47
C ASN A 155 -21.04 2.21 -6.03
N THR A 156 -19.73 2.03 -5.85
CA THR A 156 -19.06 2.03 -4.54
C THR A 156 -18.04 3.14 -4.48
N ASN A 157 -17.79 3.66 -3.29
CA ASN A 157 -16.68 4.58 -3.08
C ASN A 157 -15.36 3.79 -3.03
N PRO A 158 -14.27 4.32 -3.60
CA PRO A 158 -12.96 3.73 -3.42
C PRO A 158 -12.53 3.82 -1.94
N VAL A 159 -11.67 2.88 -1.53
CA VAL A 159 -11.00 2.93 -0.21
C VAL A 159 -9.88 3.97 -0.20
N VAL A 160 -9.30 4.25 -1.36
CA VAL A 160 -8.38 5.36 -1.60
C VAL A 160 -8.83 6.09 -2.85
N ASP A 161 -9.19 7.36 -2.70
CA ASP A 161 -9.73 8.20 -3.77
C ASP A 161 -8.66 9.19 -4.26
N ASN A 162 -8.49 9.30 -5.58
CA ASN A 162 -7.68 10.31 -6.25
C ASN A 162 -6.22 10.39 -5.79
N PHE A 163 -5.58 9.25 -5.49
CA PHE A 163 -4.17 9.24 -5.09
C PHE A 163 -3.29 9.71 -6.25
N THR A 164 -2.61 10.84 -6.04
CA THR A 164 -1.86 11.53 -7.09
C THR A 164 -0.37 11.21 -7.03
N MET A 165 0.17 10.67 -8.11
CA MET A 165 1.58 10.32 -8.28
C MET A 165 2.22 11.25 -9.32
N THR A 166 3.13 12.13 -8.88
CA THR A 166 3.75 13.15 -9.77
C THR A 166 5.15 12.77 -10.24
N ALA A 167 5.60 11.55 -9.94
CA ALA A 167 6.88 10.99 -10.36
C ALA A 167 6.81 9.46 -10.37
N ASN A 168 7.66 8.84 -11.17
CA ASN A 168 7.85 7.38 -11.17
C ASN A 168 8.54 6.91 -9.89
N GLY A 169 8.46 5.60 -9.63
CA GLY A 169 9.06 4.95 -8.46
C GLY A 169 8.04 4.50 -7.44
N ILE A 170 8.53 4.11 -6.25
CA ILE A 170 7.72 3.55 -5.18
C ILE A 170 6.89 4.64 -4.49
N HIS A 171 5.58 4.41 -4.43
CA HIS A 171 4.61 5.19 -3.68
C HIS A 171 4.02 4.34 -2.54
N LEU A 172 3.94 4.93 -1.35
CA LEU A 172 3.32 4.32 -0.17
C LEU A 172 1.92 4.89 0.01
N ILE A 173 0.92 4.01 -0.04
CA ILE A 173 -0.50 4.37 -0.01
C ILE A 173 -1.11 3.80 1.25
N ASP A 174 -1.71 4.65 2.08
CA ASP A 174 -2.35 4.21 3.32
C ASP A 174 -3.55 3.30 3.01
N ILE A 175 -3.50 2.07 3.52
CA ILE A 175 -4.58 1.09 3.44
C ILE A 175 -4.92 0.53 4.83
N THR A 176 -4.61 1.26 5.89
CA THR A 176 -4.68 0.80 7.29
C THR A 176 -6.03 0.20 7.64
N ASP A 177 -7.12 0.87 7.27
CA ASP A 177 -8.48 0.40 7.53
C ASP A 177 -8.80 -0.88 6.74
N THR A 178 -8.31 -0.97 5.50
CA THR A 178 -8.52 -2.17 4.67
C THR A 178 -7.73 -3.36 5.23
N TYR A 179 -6.46 -3.14 5.59
CA TYR A 179 -5.61 -4.14 6.22
C TYR A 179 -6.22 -4.63 7.54
N ASN A 180 -6.62 -3.72 8.44
CA ASN A 180 -7.24 -4.08 9.71
C ASN A 180 -8.59 -4.78 9.51
N GLY A 181 -9.33 -4.42 8.45
CA GLY A 181 -10.54 -5.10 8.04
C GLY A 181 -10.31 -6.54 7.59
N TRP A 182 -9.18 -6.83 6.93
CA TRP A 182 -8.78 -8.20 6.62
C TRP A 182 -8.45 -8.99 7.89
N VAL A 183 -7.63 -8.41 8.77
CA VAL A 183 -7.21 -9.06 10.02
C VAL A 183 -8.41 -9.43 10.91
N ASN A 184 -9.39 -8.53 11.04
CA ASN A 184 -10.56 -8.76 11.88
C ASN A 184 -11.71 -9.52 11.16
N GLY A 185 -11.53 -9.84 9.88
CA GLY A 185 -12.50 -10.59 9.06
C GLY A 185 -13.71 -9.80 8.57
N SER A 186 -13.76 -8.47 8.78
CA SER A 186 -14.83 -7.62 8.25
C SER A 186 -14.73 -7.37 6.75
N ILE A 187 -13.52 -7.49 6.18
CA ILE A 187 -13.28 -7.47 4.75
C ILE A 187 -12.78 -8.86 4.34
N ALA A 188 -13.52 -9.50 3.43
CA ALA A 188 -13.11 -10.77 2.83
C ALA A 188 -12.07 -10.51 1.73
N ASN A 189 -11.27 -11.53 1.46
CA ASN A 189 -10.28 -11.58 0.37
C ASN A 189 -9.22 -10.48 0.49
N HIS A 190 -7.96 -10.86 0.72
CA HIS A 190 -6.83 -9.92 0.79
C HIS A 190 -6.43 -9.41 -0.61
N GLY A 191 -7.39 -8.87 -1.35
CA GLY A 191 -7.23 -8.39 -2.71
C GLY A 191 -7.67 -6.94 -2.83
N LEU A 192 -7.07 -6.24 -3.78
CA LEU A 192 -7.38 -4.85 -4.11
C LEU A 192 -7.61 -4.72 -5.60
N ILE A 193 -8.50 -3.82 -5.99
CA ILE A 193 -8.71 -3.39 -7.38
C ILE A 193 -8.14 -1.99 -7.56
N LEU A 194 -7.38 -1.79 -8.63
CA LEU A 194 -6.71 -0.54 -8.94
C LEU A 194 -7.23 -0.03 -10.29
N THR A 195 -7.72 1.20 -10.29
CA THR A 195 -8.20 1.90 -11.47
C THR A 195 -7.60 3.29 -11.52
N THR A 196 -7.70 3.92 -12.68
CA THR A 196 -7.59 5.37 -12.79
C THR A 196 -8.96 5.93 -13.16
N ASN A 197 -9.30 7.14 -12.73
CA ASN A 197 -10.56 7.79 -13.10
C ASN A 197 -10.40 8.77 -14.27
N THR A 198 -9.19 8.88 -14.81
CA THR A 198 -8.92 9.82 -15.90
C THR A 198 -9.15 9.13 -17.24
N ASP A 199 -10.18 9.57 -17.96
CA ASP A 199 -10.51 9.07 -19.29
C ASP A 199 -9.28 9.10 -20.21
N GLY A 200 -8.91 7.91 -20.71
CA GLY A 200 -7.80 7.75 -21.66
C GLY A 200 -6.41 7.77 -21.02
N ALA A 201 -6.29 7.99 -19.71
CA ALA A 201 -5.05 7.75 -18.98
C ALA A 201 -5.01 6.29 -18.52
N GLY A 202 -3.85 5.66 -18.61
CA GLY A 202 -3.55 4.43 -17.91
C GLY A 202 -2.26 4.62 -17.11
N MET A 203 -2.08 3.75 -16.14
CA MET A 203 -0.89 3.70 -15.30
C MET A 203 -0.28 2.32 -15.42
N GLU A 204 1.04 2.26 -15.54
CA GLU A 204 1.80 1.01 -15.53
C GLU A 204 2.56 0.90 -14.23
N PHE A 205 2.38 -0.23 -13.53
CA PHE A 205 3.07 -0.53 -12.28
C PHE A 205 3.95 -1.75 -12.46
N ALA A 206 5.06 -1.80 -11.73
CA ALA A 206 5.92 -2.97 -11.73
C ALA A 206 5.19 -4.20 -11.16
N SER A 207 5.54 -5.36 -11.70
CA SER A 207 5.07 -6.67 -11.30
C SER A 207 6.27 -7.58 -11.02
N PHE A 208 6.02 -8.85 -10.73
CA PHE A 208 7.05 -9.85 -10.47
C PHE A 208 8.07 -9.92 -11.60
N GLY A 209 9.35 -10.00 -11.23
CA GLY A 209 10.45 -10.19 -12.18
C GLY A 209 10.88 -8.93 -12.94
N LYS A 210 10.33 -7.75 -12.63
CA LYS A 210 10.79 -6.48 -13.20
C LYS A 210 12.18 -6.14 -12.68
N GLU A 211 13.15 -5.96 -13.59
CA GLU A 211 14.51 -5.62 -13.20
C GLU A 211 14.57 -4.23 -12.53
N ASN A 212 15.23 -4.12 -11.38
CA ASN A 212 15.40 -2.87 -10.60
C ASN A 212 14.09 -2.24 -10.10
N HIS A 213 13.01 -3.03 -10.00
CA HIS A 213 11.72 -2.58 -9.50
C HIS A 213 11.10 -3.65 -8.59
N ASP A 214 10.19 -3.23 -7.73
CA ASP A 214 9.54 -4.11 -6.76
C ASP A 214 8.09 -4.41 -7.18
N ALA A 215 7.70 -5.68 -7.12
CA ALA A 215 6.29 -6.07 -7.17
C ALA A 215 5.54 -5.48 -5.96
N PRO A 216 4.20 -5.34 -6.01
CA PRO A 216 3.44 -4.76 -4.90
C PRO A 216 3.68 -5.49 -3.58
N TYR A 217 3.82 -4.73 -2.49
CA TYR A 217 3.94 -5.26 -1.13
C TYR A 217 3.24 -4.35 -0.13
N ILE A 218 2.98 -4.87 1.07
CA ILE A 218 2.46 -4.10 2.19
C ILE A 218 3.56 -3.96 3.23
N VAL A 219 3.73 -2.76 3.78
CA VAL A 219 4.56 -2.52 4.96
C VAL A 219 3.67 -2.10 6.12
N THR A 220 3.83 -2.77 7.26
CA THR A 220 3.27 -2.31 8.52
C THR A 220 4.39 -1.76 9.39
N ALA A 221 4.16 -0.57 9.94
CA ALA A 221 5.08 0.08 10.87
C ALA A 221 4.32 0.43 12.15
N PRO A 222 4.93 0.28 13.34
CA PRO A 222 4.42 0.96 14.52
C PRO A 222 4.68 2.46 14.40
N VAL A 223 3.66 3.30 14.61
CA VAL A 223 3.88 4.75 14.74
C VAL A 223 4.83 4.96 15.93
N PRO A 224 6.02 5.59 15.75
CA PRO A 224 6.86 5.95 16.87
C PRO A 224 6.09 6.93 17.76
N VAL A 225 5.69 6.50 18.95
CA VAL A 225 4.95 7.37 19.86
C VAL A 225 5.85 8.57 20.22
N PRO A 226 5.39 9.82 20.08
CA PRO A 226 6.17 11.02 20.42
C PRO A 226 6.73 11.03 21.86
N GLY A 227 6.19 10.18 22.75
CA GLY A 227 6.65 10.02 24.12
C GLY A 227 8.13 9.62 24.26
N ALA A 228 8.71 8.89 23.28
CA ALA A 228 10.12 8.52 23.33
C ALA A 228 11.06 9.74 23.19
N PHE A 229 10.69 10.72 22.36
CA PHE A 229 11.43 11.98 22.20
C PHE A 229 11.30 12.87 23.45
N LEU A 230 10.11 12.91 24.06
CA LEU A 230 9.86 13.71 25.26
C LEU A 230 10.60 13.14 26.48
N LEU A 231 10.71 11.81 26.61
CA LEU A 231 11.51 11.18 27.66
C LEU A 231 13.02 11.42 27.49
N MET A 232 13.54 11.35 26.25
CA MET A 232 14.94 11.69 25.98
C MET A 232 15.26 13.15 26.28
N ALA A 233 14.37 14.08 25.89
CA ALA A 233 14.55 15.51 26.16
C ALA A 233 14.54 15.82 27.68
N CYS A 234 13.64 15.20 28.44
CA CYS A 234 13.58 15.38 29.89
C CYS A 234 14.78 14.73 30.62
N GLY A 235 15.28 13.60 30.11
CA GLY A 235 16.49 12.95 30.63
C GLY A 235 17.76 13.80 30.45
N LEU A 236 17.91 14.45 29.30
CA LEU A 236 19.06 15.33 29.01
C LEU A 236 19.08 16.60 29.86
N ILE A 237 17.92 17.22 30.11
CA ILE A 237 17.81 18.40 30.98
C ILE A 237 18.19 18.04 32.43
N SER A 238 17.79 16.86 32.90
CA SER A 238 18.16 16.37 34.23
C SER A 238 19.67 16.15 34.35
N LEU A 239 20.34 15.66 33.30
CA LEU A 239 21.78 15.42 33.29
C LEU A 239 22.61 16.73 33.26
N ILE A 240 22.13 17.76 32.56
CA ILE A 240 22.79 19.08 32.48
C ILE A 240 22.62 19.87 33.80
N GLY A 241 21.52 19.67 34.52
CA GLY A 241 21.31 20.28 35.85
C GLY A 241 22.31 19.78 36.91
N PHE A 242 22.79 18.53 36.80
CA PHE A 242 23.73 17.96 37.77
C PHE A 242 25.19 18.36 37.56
N THR A 243 25.60 18.80 36.36
CA THR A 243 27.00 19.20 36.10
C THR A 243 27.33 20.64 36.50
N ARG A 244 26.34 21.41 36.99
CA ARG A 244 26.52 22.84 37.34
C ARG A 244 26.54 23.14 38.84
N SER A 245 26.54 22.12 39.71
CA SER A 245 26.46 22.29 41.16
C SER A 245 27.81 22.31 41.91
N ASP A 246 28.94 22.25 41.22
CA ASP A 246 30.29 22.23 41.86
C ASP A 246 31.12 23.49 41.54
N ARG A 247 30.50 24.67 41.59
CA ARG A 247 31.23 25.95 41.70
C ARG A 247 30.63 26.84 42.77
#